data_AF-A0A932QGE9-F1
#
_entry.id   AF-A0A932QGE9-F1
#
_cell.length_a   1.000
_cell.length_b   1.000
_cell.length_c   1.000
_cell.angle_alpha   90.00
_cell.angle_beta   90.00
_cell.angle_gamma   90.00
#
_symmetry.space_group_name_H-M   'P 1'
#
loop_
_entity.id
_entity.type
_entity.pdbx_description
1 polymer ?
#
loop_
_entity_poly.entity_id
_entity_poly.type
_entity_poly.pdbx_seq_one_letter_code
_entity_poly.pdbx_strand_id
1 'polypeptide(L)'
;MDDRAAEFTQFTSAAFTGLLLDHGSRLIMDGKGCWRDNVFVERLWRSLKYEEVYLHGYETVSAATAGIGRYLTLYNTRRLHSSLADQTPGEAYFTRSSLSAAA
;
A
#
# COMPACT_ATOMS: atom_id res chain seq x y z
N MET A 1 -29.67 -6.82 14.25
CA MET A 1 -28.76 -5.95 13.49
C MET A 1 -27.42 -6.65 13.54
N ASP A 2 -27.05 -7.29 12.44
CA ASP A 2 -25.98 -8.28 12.38
C ASP A 2 -24.64 -7.55 12.24
N ASP A 3 -23.86 -7.50 13.33
CA ASP A 3 -22.48 -6.99 13.36
C ASP A 3 -21.56 -7.94 12.57
N ARG A 4 -21.63 -7.88 11.24
CA ARG A 4 -20.61 -8.49 10.39
C ARG A 4 -19.37 -7.60 10.41
N ALA A 5 -18.52 -7.82 11.41
CA ALA A 5 -17.10 -7.52 11.27
C ALA A 5 -16.62 -8.17 9.96
N ALA A 6 -16.23 -7.36 8.99
CA ALA A 6 -15.61 -7.85 7.77
C ALA A 6 -14.26 -8.49 8.16
N GLU A 7 -14.25 -9.81 8.35
CA GLU A 7 -13.02 -10.56 8.53
C GLU A 7 -12.23 -10.51 7.22
N PHE A 8 -10.93 -10.20 7.32
CA PHE A 8 -9.96 -10.25 6.21
C PHE A 8 -9.66 -11.70 5.78
N THR A 9 -10.70 -12.48 5.47
CA THR A 9 -10.61 -13.93 5.22
C THR A 9 -9.79 -14.27 3.97
N GLN A 10 -9.64 -13.31 3.04
CA GLN A 10 -8.84 -13.51 1.82
C GLN A 10 -7.35 -13.75 2.13
N PHE A 11 -6.79 -12.99 3.08
CA PHE A 11 -5.37 -13.03 3.41
C PHE A 11 -5.01 -14.14 4.42
N THR A 12 -6.03 -14.78 5.00
CA THR A 12 -5.88 -15.93 5.90
C THR A 12 -6.26 -17.26 5.23
N SER A 13 -6.73 -17.23 3.98
CA SER A 13 -7.09 -18.44 3.23
C SER A 13 -5.86 -19.34 3.03
N ALA A 14 -6.07 -20.66 3.14
CA ALA A 14 -4.98 -21.63 2.96
C ALA A 14 -4.34 -21.56 1.57
N ALA A 15 -5.13 -21.24 0.54
CA ALA A 15 -4.62 -21.04 -0.82
C ALA A 15 -3.66 -19.85 -0.92
N PHE A 16 -3.98 -18.74 -0.25
CA PHE A 16 -3.13 -17.55 -0.24
C PHE A 16 -1.86 -17.74 0.61
N THR A 17 -2.02 -18.29 1.81
CA THR A 17 -0.88 -18.49 2.72
C THR A 17 0.07 -19.57 2.23
N GLY A 18 -0.45 -20.66 1.65
CA GLY A 18 0.36 -21.72 1.04
C GLY A 18 1.28 -21.18 -0.06
N LEU A 19 0.74 -20.41 -1.01
CA LEU A 19 1.52 -19.83 -2.11
C LEU A 19 2.67 -18.94 -1.61
N LEU A 20 2.44 -18.14 -0.57
CA LEU A 20 3.48 -17.26 -0.02
C LEU A 20 4.58 -18.05 0.71
N LEU A 21 4.20 -19.09 1.44
CA LEU A 21 5.16 -19.98 2.12
C LEU A 21 6.00 -20.77 1.11
N ASP A 22 5.40 -21.23 0.01
CA ASP A 22 6.10 -21.93 -1.08
C ASP A 22 7.17 -21.06 -1.74
N HIS A 23 6.94 -19.74 -1.81
CA HIS A 23 7.92 -18.77 -2.28
C HIS A 23 8.91 -18.29 -1.20
N GLY A 24 8.94 -18.94 -0.03
CA GLY A 24 9.85 -18.60 1.07
C GLY A 24 9.55 -17.26 1.74
N SER A 25 8.34 -16.70 1.54
CA SER A 25 7.96 -15.42 2.13
C SER A 25 7.54 -15.61 3.58
N ARG A 26 8.08 -14.77 4.47
CA ARG A 26 7.66 -14.75 5.87
C ARG A 26 6.33 -14.01 6.01
N LEU A 27 5.27 -14.75 6.32
CA LEU A 27 3.98 -14.20 6.69
C LEU A 27 4.00 -13.72 8.15
N ILE A 28 3.77 -12.42 8.35
CA ILE A 28 3.52 -11.84 9.67
C ILE A 28 2.10 -11.30 9.64
N MET A 29 1.22 -11.93 10.39
CA MET A 29 -0.14 -11.45 10.60
C MET A 29 -0.16 -10.61 11.86
N ASP A 30 -0.63 -9.37 11.74
CA ASP A 30 -1.07 -8.54 12.87
C ASP A 30 -2.12 -9.31 13.69
N GLY A 31 -2.00 -9.27 15.01
CA GLY A 31 -3.08 -9.67 15.92
C GLY A 31 -3.97 -8.47 16.23
N LYS A 32 -5.29 -8.69 16.38
CA LYS A 32 -6.30 -7.67 16.73
C LYS A 32 -5.72 -6.58 17.66
N GLY A 33 -5.52 -5.38 17.13
CA GLY A 33 -5.03 -4.22 17.89
C GLY A 33 -3.68 -3.65 17.44
N CYS A 34 -3.00 -4.25 16.46
CA CYS A 34 -1.72 -3.76 15.91
C CYS A 34 -1.87 -2.69 14.81
N TRP A 35 -2.81 -1.75 14.98
CA TRP A 35 -3.13 -0.67 14.01
C TRP A 35 -1.91 0.17 13.57
N ARG A 36 -0.86 0.24 14.39
CA ARG A 36 0.35 1.03 14.12
C ARG A 36 1.07 0.62 12.84
N ASP A 37 1.08 -0.68 12.54
CA ASP A 37 1.76 -1.20 11.36
C ASP A 37 1.01 -0.82 10.08
N ASN A 38 -0.31 -0.62 10.17
CA ASN A 38 -1.16 -0.22 9.05
C ASN A 38 -1.21 1.31 8.81
N VAL A 39 -0.73 2.13 9.75
CA VAL A 39 -0.83 3.60 9.68
C VAL A 39 -0.27 4.17 8.38
N PHE A 40 0.83 3.60 7.87
CA PHE A 40 1.45 4.06 6.63
C PHE A 40 0.55 3.80 5.42
N VAL A 41 -0.03 2.61 5.34
CA VAL A 41 -0.96 2.21 4.28
C VAL A 41 -2.24 3.03 4.36
N GLU A 42 -2.78 3.26 5.55
CA GLU A 42 -3.96 4.11 5.75
C GLU A 42 -3.73 5.56 5.31
N ARG A 43 -2.55 6.13 5.62
CA ARG A 43 -2.18 7.49 5.17
C ARG A 43 -2.11 7.57 3.65
N LEU A 44 -1.51 6.58 2.99
CA LEU A 44 -1.48 6.48 1.53
C LEU A 44 -2.90 6.47 0.95
N TRP A 45 -3.77 5.58 1.47
CA TRP A 45 -5.16 5.50 1.01
C TRP A 45 -5.95 6.77 1.25
N ARG A 46 -5.70 7.49 2.35
CA ARG A 46 -6.32 8.78 2.59
C ARG A 46 -5.90 9.79 1.51
N SER A 47 -4.60 9.94 1.25
CA SER A 47 -4.12 10.86 0.20
C SER A 47 -4.70 10.51 -1.16
N LEU A 48 -4.63 9.24 -1.59
CA LEU A 48 -5.19 8.81 -2.88
C LEU A 48 -6.69 9.12 -3.00
N LYS A 49 -7.47 8.84 -1.95
CA LYS A 49 -8.92 9.07 -1.99
C LYS A 49 -9.25 10.55 -2.14
N TYR A 50 -8.64 11.41 -1.33
CA TYR A 50 -8.94 12.84 -1.33
C TYR A 50 -8.37 13.59 -2.53
N GLU A 51 -7.19 13.20 -2.99
CA GLU A 51 -6.47 13.93 -4.02
C GLU A 51 -6.73 13.41 -5.45
N GLU A 52 -7.21 12.17 -5.60
CA GLU A 52 -7.52 11.59 -6.92
C GLU A 52 -8.98 11.11 -6.99
N VAL A 53 -9.36 10.11 -6.19
CA VAL A 53 -10.62 9.39 -6.41
C VAL A 53 -11.86 10.28 -6.24
N TYR A 54 -11.91 11.06 -5.16
CA TYR A 54 -13.07 11.92 -4.85
C TYR A 54 -13.17 13.14 -5.76
N LEU A 55 -12.08 13.55 -6.41
CA LEU A 55 -12.10 14.67 -7.36
C LEU A 55 -12.54 14.25 -8.76
N HIS A 56 -12.26 13.01 -9.17
CA HIS A 56 -12.43 12.59 -10.55
C HIS A 56 -13.72 11.80 -10.83
N GLY A 57 -14.29 11.09 -9.83
CA GLY A 57 -15.60 10.44 -9.98
C GLY A 57 -15.72 9.54 -11.22
N TYR A 58 -14.75 8.64 -11.45
CA TYR A 58 -14.63 7.89 -12.70
C TYR A 58 -15.88 7.07 -13.07
N GLU A 59 -16.25 7.11 -14.34
CA GLU A 59 -17.39 6.37 -14.89
C GLU A 59 -17.08 4.89 -15.19
N THR A 60 -15.80 4.56 -15.44
CA THR A 60 -15.37 3.21 -15.79
C THR A 60 -14.17 2.75 -14.98
N VAL A 61 -14.07 1.44 -14.79
CA VAL A 61 -12.91 0.82 -14.12
C VAL A 61 -11.62 1.14 -14.88
N SER A 62 -11.63 1.10 -16.22
CA SER A 62 -10.44 1.43 -17.02
C SER A 62 -9.97 2.87 -16.80
N ALA A 63 -10.90 3.83 -16.71
CA ALA A 63 -10.57 5.22 -16.40
C ALA A 63 -9.97 5.35 -14.98
N ALA A 64 -10.57 4.66 -14.01
CA ALA A 64 -10.06 4.62 -12.64
C ALA A 64 -8.65 4.01 -12.57
N THR A 65 -8.41 2.87 -13.23
CA THR A 65 -7.09 2.23 -13.27
C THR A 65 -6.03 3.16 -13.86
N ALA A 66 -6.35 3.83 -14.97
CA ALA A 66 -5.41 4.76 -15.59
C ALA A 66 -5.15 5.99 -14.71
N GLY A 67 -6.19 6.57 -14.10
CA GLY A 67 -6.06 7.75 -13.24
C GLY A 67 -5.31 7.46 -11.94
N ILE A 68 -5.71 6.41 -11.22
CA ILE A 68 -5.01 5.95 -10.01
C ILE A 68 -3.56 5.59 -10.34
N GLY A 69 -3.31 4.94 -11.48
CA GLY A 69 -1.95 4.63 -11.94
C GLY A 69 -1.09 5.89 -12.10
N ARG A 70 -1.60 6.92 -12.79
CA ARG A 70 -0.90 8.21 -12.94
C ARG A 70 -0.64 8.87 -11.58
N TYR A 71 -1.64 8.88 -10.70
CA TYR A 71 -1.49 9.43 -9.36
C TYR A 71 -0.38 8.73 -8.58
N LEU A 72 -0.35 7.39 -8.57
CA LEU A 72 0.67 6.62 -7.87
C LEU A 72 2.08 6.86 -8.45
N THR A 73 2.21 7.02 -9.76
CA THR A 73 3.49 7.42 -10.37
C THR A 73 3.94 8.78 -9.84
N LEU A 74 3.05 9.78 -9.81
CA LEU A 74 3.38 11.11 -9.29
C LEU A 74 3.72 11.07 -7.79
N TYR A 75 2.95 10.34 -7.01
CA TYR A 75 3.17 10.17 -5.57
C TYR A 75 4.57 9.59 -5.29
N ASN A 76 4.96 8.54 -6.01
CA ASN A 76 6.24 7.87 -5.78
C ASN A 76 7.45 8.63 -6.36
N THR A 77 7.26 9.47 -7.38
CA THR A 77 8.39 10.09 -8.13
C THR A 77 8.56 11.58 -7.92
N ARG A 78 7.55 12.28 -7.36
CA ARG A 78 7.58 13.75 -7.23
C ARG A 78 7.19 14.29 -5.87
N ARG A 79 6.42 13.53 -5.07
CA ARG A 79 5.99 14.01 -3.76
C ARG A 79 7.14 13.88 -2.76
N LEU A 80 7.58 14.98 -2.18
CA LEU A 80 8.57 14.97 -1.10
C LEU A 80 7.88 14.69 0.23
N HIS A 81 8.53 13.90 1.08
CA HIS A 81 8.03 13.57 2.41
C HIS A 81 9.05 13.99 3.47
N SER A 82 8.66 14.87 4.37
CA SER A 82 9.53 15.31 5.48
C SER A 82 9.98 14.16 6.38
N SER A 83 9.13 13.14 6.56
CA SER A 83 9.51 11.90 7.27
C SER A 83 10.56 11.06 6.54
N LEU A 84 10.82 11.34 5.27
CA LEU A 84 11.84 10.71 4.43
C LEU A 84 13.00 11.68 4.13
N ALA A 85 13.26 12.64 5.02
CA ALA A 85 14.30 13.68 4.81
C ALA A 85 14.12 14.44 3.48
N ASP A 86 12.86 14.78 3.18
CA ASP A 86 12.45 15.48 1.96
C ASP A 86 12.78 14.73 0.66
N GLN A 87 12.93 13.40 0.72
CA GLN A 87 12.99 12.53 -0.45
C GLN A 87 11.61 12.08 -0.91
N THR A 88 11.52 11.65 -2.16
CA THR A 88 10.36 10.91 -2.69
C THR A 88 10.34 9.46 -2.18
N PRO A 89 9.16 8.82 -2.12
CA PRO A 89 9.09 7.41 -1.74
C PRO A 89 9.94 6.50 -2.62
N GLY A 90 10.00 6.78 -3.93
CA GLY A 90 10.84 6.06 -4.87
C GLY A 90 12.34 6.20 -4.54
N GLU A 91 12.82 7.42 -4.31
CA GLU A 91 14.22 7.66 -3.92
C GLU A 91 14.57 6.95 -2.60
N ALA A 92 13.72 7.07 -1.58
CA ALA A 92 13.96 6.44 -0.29
C ALA A 92 14.02 4.90 -0.38
N TYR A 93 13.19 4.31 -1.24
CA TYR A 93 13.17 2.86 -1.46
C TYR A 93 14.42 2.39 -2.22
N PHE A 94 14.70 2.98 -3.39
CA PHE A 94 15.81 2.53 -4.24
C PHE A 94 17.19 2.87 -3.66
N THR A 95 17.32 3.97 -2.91
CA THR A 95 18.57 4.29 -2.19
C THR A 95 18.84 3.30 -1.07
N ARG A 96 17.80 2.76 -0.43
CA ARG A 96 17.96 1.72 0.60
C ARG A 96 18.27 0.36 -0.02
N SER A 97 17.71 0.05 -1.20
CA SER A 97 18.01 -1.19 -1.93
C SER A 97 19.47 -1.25 -2.43
N SER A 98 20.07 -0.12 -2.84
CA SER A 98 21.48 -0.09 -3.24
C SER A 98 22.44 -0.32 -2.05
N LEU A 99 22.07 0.14 -0.84
CA LEU A 99 22.83 -0.12 0.38
C LEU A 99 22.77 -1.58 0.84
N SER A 100 21.67 -2.29 0.56
CA SER A 100 21.51 -3.72 0.91
C SER A 100 22.14 -4.68 -0.09
N ALA A 101 22.42 -4.25 -1.32
CA ALA A 101 23.05 -5.08 -2.35
C ALA A 101 24.59 -5.00 -2.34
N ALA A 102 25.17 -4.11 -1.54
CA ALA A 102 26.60 -3.84 -1.43
C ALA A 102 27.25 -4.33 -0.12
N ALA A 103 26.53 -5.14 0.68
CA ALA A 103 27.01 -5.78 1.91
C ALA A 103 26.92 -7.30 1.78
#